data_AF-A0A383BTW2-F1
#
_entry.id   AF-A0A383BTW2-F1
#
_cell.length_a   1.000
_cell.length_b   1.000
_cell.length_c   1.000
_cell.angle_alpha   90.00
_cell.angle_beta   90.00
_cell.angle_gamma   90.00
#
_symmetry.space_group_name_H-M   'P 1'
#
loop_
_entity.id
_entity.type
_entity.pdbx_description
1 polymer ?
#
loop_
_entity_poly.entity_id
_entity_poly.type
_entity_poly.pdbx_seq_one_letter_code
_entity_poly.pdbx_strand_id
1 'polypeptide(L)' 'MSLKAFHIIVILISAIFSFGFGAWCLRFYLANATVIYLLGSLFSIAAGAGLIYYIFLFLRKTKDLRVP' A
#
# COMPACT_ATOMS: atom_id res chain seq x y z
N MET A 1 -9.54 3.86 23.21
CA MET A 1 -9.68 3.42 21.81
C MET A 1 -8.41 2.67 21.43
N SER A 2 -8.49 1.43 20.94
CA SER A 2 -7.28 0.62 20.74
C SER A 2 -6.42 1.24 19.62
N LEU A 3 -5.22 1.72 19.95
CA LEU A 3 -4.27 2.32 19.01
C LEU A 3 -4.04 1.44 17.76
N LYS A 4 -4.17 0.11 17.94
CA LYS A 4 -4.04 -0.90 16.89
C LYS A 4 -5.10 -0.75 15.79
N ALA A 5 -6.36 -0.51 16.15
CA ALA A 5 -7.45 -0.40 15.17
C ALA A 5 -7.28 0.85 14.29
N PHE A 6 -6.88 1.98 14.89
CA PHE A 6 -6.60 3.21 14.16
C PHE A 6 -5.43 3.03 13.17
N HIS A 7 -4.36 2.39 13.62
CA HIS A 7 -3.18 2.14 12.78
C HIS A 7 -3.52 1.31 11.52
N ILE A 8 -4.34 0.26 11.67
CA ILE A 8 -4.76 -0.59 10.55
C ILE A 8 -5.58 0.20 9.53
N ILE A 9 -6.50 1.05 9.98
CA ILE A 9 -7.33 1.88 9.10
C ILE A 9 -6.47 2.86 8.29
N VAL A 10 -5.49 3.49 8.94
CA VAL A 10 -4.56 4.43 8.26
C VAL A 10 -3.75 3.73 7.17
N ILE A 11 -3.25 2.51 7.44
CA ILE A 11 -2.53 1.71 6.45
C ILE A 11 -3.46 1.32 5.30
N LEU A 12 -4.70 0.91 5.60
CA LEU A 12 -5.66 0.54 4.56
C LEU A 12 -5.97 1.72 3.62
N ILE A 13 -6.23 2.91 4.19
CA ILE A 13 -6.48 4.14 3.42
C ILE A 13 -5.24 4.49 2.58
N SER A 14 -4.05 4.45 3.18
CA SER A 14 -2.80 4.75 2.47
C SER A 14 -2.52 3.76 1.34
N ALA A 15 -2.86 2.47 1.52
CA ALA A 15 -2.71 1.46 0.48
C ALA A 15 -3.66 1.73 -0.70
N ILE A 16 -4.94 2.03 -0.43
CA ILE A 16 -5.92 2.40 -1.46
C ILE A 16 -5.44 3.64 -2.23
N PHE A 17 -4.94 4.65 -1.51
CA PHE A 17 -4.43 5.87 -2.13
C PHE A 17 -3.20 5.60 -3.01
N SER A 18 -2.29 4.74 -2.56
CA SER A 18 -1.09 4.34 -3.32
C SER A 18 -1.45 3.57 -4.60
N PHE A 19 -2.45 2.67 -4.53
CA PHE A 19 -2.96 1.99 -5.72
C PHE A 19 -3.65 2.97 -6.68
N GLY A 20 -4.44 3.91 -6.16
CA GLY A 20 -5.06 4.98 -6.96
C GLY A 20 -4.02 5.83 -7.68
N PHE A 21 -2.95 6.24 -6.98
CA PHE A 21 -1.84 6.99 -7.55
C PHE A 21 -1.05 6.18 -8.60
N GLY A 22 -0.80 4.90 -8.33
CA GLY A 22 -0.13 3.99 -9.25
C GLY A 22 -0.90 3.79 -10.56
N ALA A 23 -2.23 3.60 -10.47
CA ALA A 23 -3.11 3.47 -11.64
C ALA A 23 -3.20 4.78 -12.43
N TRP A 24 -3.27 5.93 -11.74
CA TRP A 24 -3.25 7.25 -12.39
C TRP A 24 -1.94 7.46 -13.15
N CYS A 25 -0.79 7.21 -12.50
CA CYS A 25 0.52 7.32 -13.16
C CYS A 25 0.62 6.41 -14.39
N LEU A 26 0.10 5.18 -14.33
CA LEU A 26 0.12 4.26 -15.46
C LEU A 26 -0.72 4.77 -16.65
N ARG A 27 -1.90 5.34 -16.38
CA ARG A 27 -2.75 5.97 -17.39
C ARG A 27 -2.07 7.17 -18.04
N PHE A 28 -1.36 7.99 -17.24
CA PHE A 28 -0.62 9.15 -17.73
C PHE A 28 0.62 8.77 -18.53
N TYR A 29 1.30 7.68 -18.15
CA TYR A 29 2.42 7.12 -18.92
C TYR A 29 1.98 6.65 -20.31
N LEU A 30 0.85 5.96 -20.41
CA LEU A 30 0.28 5.56 -21.71
C LEU A 30 -0.03 6.74 -22.63
N ALA A 31 -0.38 7.90 -22.06
CA ALA A 31 -0.73 9.09 -22.81
C ALA A 31 0.47 9.96 -23.23
N ASN A 32 1.54 10.02 -22.42
CA ASN A 32 2.65 10.96 -22.62
C ASN A 32 4.02 10.30 -22.87
N ALA A 33 4.14 8.97 -22.72
CA ALA A 33 5.39 8.20 -22.84
C ALA A 33 6.57 8.69 -21.97
N THR A 34 6.30 9.47 -20.92
CA THR A 34 7.35 10.05 -20.07
C THR A 34 7.80 9.07 -18.98
N VAL A 35 9.09 8.74 -18.97
CA VAL A 35 9.75 7.80 -18.04
C VAL A 35 9.48 8.12 -16.55
N ILE A 36 9.27 9.40 -16.22
CA ILE A 36 8.95 9.86 -14.85
C ILE A 36 7.65 9.24 -14.33
N TYR A 37 6.62 9.06 -15.17
CA TYR A 37 5.36 8.43 -14.76
C TYR A 37 5.50 6.91 -14.58
N LEU A 38 6.44 6.27 -15.29
CA LEU A 38 6.75 4.85 -15.12
C LEU A 38 7.44 4.60 -13.77
N LEU A 39 8.41 5.44 -13.41
CA LEU A 39 9.04 5.42 -12.08
C LEU A 39 8.01 5.71 -10.97
N GLY A 40 7.14 6.71 -11.17
CA GLY A 40 6.07 7.03 -10.22
C GLY A 40 5.08 5.87 -10.02
N SER A 41 4.69 5.19 -11.10
CA SER A 41 3.84 4.00 -11.02
C SER A 41 4.53 2.86 -10.28
N LEU A 42 5.81 2.58 -10.59
CA LEU A 42 6.59 1.54 -9.94
C LEU A 42 6.74 1.81 -8.43
N PHE A 43 7.03 3.06 -8.06
CA PHE A 43 7.15 3.46 -6.66
C PHE A 43 5.81 3.36 -5.91
N SER A 44 4.70 3.74 -6.54
CA SER A 44 3.36 3.58 -5.96
C SER A 44 2.94 2.13 -5.77
N ILE A 45 3.26 1.26 -6.73
CA ILE A 45 2.99 -0.17 -6.62
C ILE A 45 3.87 -0.78 -5.51
N ALA A 46 5.15 -0.42 -5.46
CA ALA A 46 6.07 -0.86 -4.42
C ALA A 46 5.63 -0.40 -3.02
N ALA A 47 5.20 0.86 -2.89
CA ALA A 47 4.66 1.40 -1.64
C ALA A 47 3.37 0.68 -1.22
N GLY A 48 2.43 0.45 -2.16
CA GLY A 48 1.21 -0.33 -1.91
C GLY A 48 1.51 -1.77 -1.45
N ALA A 49 2.43 -2.45 -2.13
CA ALA A 49 2.88 -3.79 -1.76
C ALA A 49 3.56 -3.82 -0.38
N GLY A 50 4.40 -2.83 -0.07
CA GLY A 50 5.03 -2.66 1.24
C GLY A 50 4.00 -2.49 2.37
N LEU A 51 2.94 -1.70 2.13
CA LEU A 51 1.85 -1.52 3.09
C LEU A 51 1.04 -2.80 3.31
N ILE A 52 0.73 -3.55 2.24
CA ILE A 52 0.06 -4.86 2.36
C ILE A 52 0.94 -5.84 3.15
N TYR A 53 2.23 -5.90 2.85
CA TYR A 53 3.17 -6.77 3.56
C TYR A 53 3.28 -6.40 5.04
N TYR A 54 3.29 -5.10 5.36
CA TYR A 54 3.30 -4.62 6.75
C TYR A 54 2.03 -5.06 7.51
N ILE A 55 0.85 -4.93 6.90
CA ILE A 55 -0.40 -5.40 7.50
C ILE A 55 -0.39 -6.92 7.69
N PHE A 56 0.17 -7.67 6.75
CA PHE A 56 0.27 -9.12 6.84
C PHE A 56 1.23 -9.55 7.95
N LEU A 57 2.38 -8.88 8.09
CA LEU A 57 3.30 -9.06 9.21
C LEU A 57 2.64 -8.73 10.55
N PHE A 58 1.87 -7.64 10.63
CA PHE A 58 1.16 -7.24 11.84
C PHE A 58 0.07 -8.25 12.23
N LEU A 59 -0.70 -8.73 11.26
CA LEU A 59 -1.70 -9.79 11.45
C LEU A 59 -1.04 -11.12 11.84
N ARG A 60 0.11 -11.45 11.24
CA ARG A 60 0.88 -12.66 11.59
C ARG A 60 1.43 -12.55 13.01
N LYS A 61 1.96 -11.40 13.40
CA LYS A 61 2.46 -11.12 14.76
C LYS A 61 1.35 -11.18 15.82
N THR A 62 0.12 -10.82 15.46
CA THR A 62 -1.03 -10.89 16.37
C THR A 62 -1.71 -12.26 16.38
N LYS A 63 -1.63 -13.05 15.29
CA LYS A 63 -2.06 -14.46 15.26
C LYS A 63 -1.11 -15.40 16.02
N ASP A 64 0.19 -15.10 16.06
CA ASP A 64 1.19 -15.86 16.83
C ASP A 64 0.92 -15.84 18.35
N LEU A 65 0.21 -14.82 18.83
CA LEU A 65 -0.25 -14.69 20.22
C LEU A 65 -1.58 -15.43 20.50
N ARG A 66 -2.16 -16.09 19.49
CA ARG A 66 -3.38 -16.90 19.62
C ARG A 66 -3.08 -18.34 19.21
N VAL A 67 -2.26 -19.00 20.03
CA VAL A 67 -2.34 -20.44 20.22
C VAL A 67 -2.44 -20.69 21.74
N PRO A 68 -3.45 -21.46 22.19
CA PRO A 68 -3.68 -21.79 23.60
C PRO A 68 -2.59 -22.69 24.18
#